data_AF-O58653-F1
#
_entry.id   AF-O58653-F1
#
_cell.length_a   1.000
_cell.length_b   1.000
_cell.length_c   1.000
_cell.angle_alpha   90.00
_cell.angle_beta   90.00
_cell.angle_gamma   90.00
#
_symmetry.space_group_name_H-M   'P 1'
#
loop_
_entity.id
_entity.type
_entity.pdbx_description
1 polymer ?
#
loop_
_entity_poly.entity_id
_entity_poly.type
_entity_poly.pdbx_seq_one_letter_code
_entity_poly.pdbx_strand_id
1 'polypeptide(L)'
;MILVVETEYEGIVKMLRFFVQMKNFSYVDRIGNALNPETVEVALFETIRAFRSVRESASIDKEGRRYVEKDGNKILVPGIPRDEEVEKFLEDVRSNIGVAKLVATLALAYPSKRENSGGEE
;
A
#
# COMPACT_ATOMS: atom_id res chain seq x y z
N MET A 1 -18.95 11.10 5.68
CA MET A 1 -18.91 9.68 6.07
C MET A 1 -18.33 8.92 4.87
N ILE A 2 -17.00 8.79 4.78
CA ILE A 2 -16.38 8.00 3.70
C ILE A 2 -16.35 6.58 4.21
N LEU A 3 -17.36 5.80 3.80
CA LEU A 3 -17.39 4.36 3.96
C LEU A 3 -16.09 3.83 3.35
N VAL A 4 -15.32 3.12 4.17
CA VAL A 4 -14.23 2.27 3.73
C VAL A 4 -14.88 1.30 2.75
N VAL A 5 -14.65 1.49 1.46
CA VAL A 5 -14.91 0.44 0.49
C VAL A 5 -13.93 -0.67 0.90
N GLU A 6 -14.44 -1.71 1.55
CA GLU A 6 -13.72 -2.98 1.70
C GLU A 6 -13.56 -3.52 0.28
N THR A 7 -12.50 -3.07 -0.39
CA THR A 7 -12.09 -3.66 -1.65
C THR A 7 -11.54 -5.04 -1.35
N GLU A 8 -11.80 -6.00 -2.22
CA GLU A 8 -11.24 -7.36 -2.12
C GLU A 8 -9.70 -7.37 -1.98
N TYR A 9 -9.05 -6.25 -2.34
CA TYR A 9 -7.60 -6.01 -2.31
C TYR A 9 -7.15 -5.04 -1.21
N GLU A 10 -7.86 -4.99 -0.07
CA GLU A 10 -7.60 -4.00 0.99
C GLU A 10 -6.18 -4.09 1.56
N GLY A 11 -5.64 -5.29 1.75
CA GLY A 11 -4.27 -5.52 2.22
C GLY A 11 -3.23 -5.00 1.22
N ILE A 12 -3.41 -5.29 -0.07
CA ILE A 12 -2.55 -4.78 -1.15
C ILE A 12 -2.62 -3.26 -1.20
N VAL A 13 -3.82 -2.67 -1.15
CA VAL A 13 -4.00 -1.21 -1.14
C VAL A 13 -3.31 -0.58 0.08
N LYS A 14 -3.46 -1.15 1.28
CA LYS A 14 -2.80 -0.68 2.50
C LYS A 14 -1.27 -0.76 2.38
N MET A 15 -0.74 -1.85 1.84
CA MET A 15 0.69 -2.03 1.61
C MET A 15 1.25 -1.00 0.63
N LEU A 16 0.58 -0.79 -0.51
CA LEU A 16 0.98 0.21 -1.49
C LEU A 16 0.87 1.64 -0.94
N ARG A 17 -0.20 1.91 -0.19
CA ARG A 17 -0.39 3.19 0.50
C ARG A 17 0.70 3.48 1.52
N PHE A 18 1.19 2.46 2.23
CA PHE A 18 2.33 2.63 3.11
C PHE A 18 3.56 3.15 2.35
N PHE A 19 3.86 2.60 1.17
CA PHE A 19 4.96 3.12 0.34
C PHE A 19 4.71 4.54 -0.18
N VAL A 20 3.45 4.89 -0.50
CA VAL A 20 3.05 6.27 -0.83
C VAL A 20 3.32 7.22 0.34
N GLN A 21 2.96 6.84 1.57
CA GLN A 21 3.25 7.64 2.77
C GLN A 21 4.75 7.80 3.03
N MET A 22 5.53 6.79 2.67
CA MET A 22 7.01 6.83 2.69
C MET A 22 7.62 7.64 1.53
N LYS A 23 6.80 8.25 0.66
CA LYS A 23 7.19 8.94 -0.58
C LYS A 23 7.95 8.05 -1.57
N ASN A 24 7.73 6.73 -1.51
CA ASN A 24 8.30 5.76 -2.44
C ASN A 24 7.23 5.28 -3.44
N PHE A 25 7.01 6.09 -4.48
CA PHE A 25 5.96 5.85 -5.47
C PHE A 25 6.29 4.75 -6.48
N SER A 26 7.57 4.34 -6.56
CA SER A 26 8.06 3.41 -7.57
C SER A 26 7.29 2.09 -7.64
N TYR A 27 6.88 1.54 -6.50
CA TYR A 27 6.09 0.30 -6.44
C TYR A 27 4.68 0.49 -7.00
N VAL A 28 4.03 1.60 -6.65
CA VAL A 28 2.68 1.93 -7.12
C VAL A 28 2.68 2.19 -8.61
N ASP A 29 3.68 2.93 -9.10
CA ASP A 29 3.80 3.28 -10.52
C ASP A 29 4.07 2.04 -11.38
N ARG A 30 4.93 1.12 -10.93
CA ARG A 30 5.23 -0.11 -11.66
C ARG A 30 4.02 -1.04 -11.78
N ILE A 31 3.19 -1.13 -10.74
CA ILE A 31 1.96 -1.92 -10.77
C ILE A 31 0.89 -1.21 -11.61
N GLY A 32 0.65 0.07 -11.34
CA GLY A 32 -0.43 0.83 -11.96
C GLY A 32 -0.21 1.12 -13.45
N ASN A 33 1.04 1.17 -13.93
CA ASN A 33 1.36 1.46 -15.32
C ASN A 33 1.87 0.23 -16.10
N ALA A 34 1.76 -0.96 -15.52
CA ALA A 34 2.12 -2.19 -16.21
C ALA A 34 1.29 -2.38 -17.49
N LEU A 35 1.94 -2.85 -18.56
CA LEU A 35 1.29 -3.10 -19.86
C LEU A 35 0.84 -4.55 -20.04
N ASN A 36 1.28 -5.45 -19.16
CA ASN A 36 0.90 -6.87 -19.17
C ASN A 36 0.86 -7.44 -17.73
N PRO A 37 0.09 -8.52 -17.50
CA PRO A 37 -0.06 -9.16 -16.19
C PRO A 37 1.26 -9.63 -15.57
N GLU A 38 2.18 -10.13 -16.39
CA GLU A 38 3.48 -10.65 -15.93
C GLU A 38 4.31 -9.55 -15.27
N THR A 39 4.25 -8.32 -15.82
CA THR A 39 4.89 -7.14 -15.23
C THR A 39 4.30 -6.80 -13.86
N VAL A 40 2.97 -6.94 -13.70
CA VAL A 40 2.30 -6.74 -12.41
C VAL A 40 2.74 -7.80 -11.41
N GLU A 41 2.81 -9.07 -11.82
CA GLU A 41 3.23 -10.19 -10.97
C GLU A 41 4.65 -9.98 -10.41
N VAL A 42 5.60 -9.65 -11.28
CA VAL A 42 6.99 -9.36 -10.87
C VAL A 42 7.05 -8.13 -9.97
N ALA A 43 6.34 -7.04 -10.31
CA ALA A 43 6.33 -5.83 -9.49
C ALA A 43 5.71 -6.07 -8.11
N LEU A 44 4.62 -6.84 -8.03
CA LEU A 44 3.96 -7.19 -6.78
C LEU A 44 4.87 -8.05 -5.91
N PHE A 45 5.53 -9.07 -6.50
CA PHE A 45 6.51 -9.90 -5.80
C PHE A 45 7.62 -9.06 -5.17
N GLU A 46 8.24 -8.16 -5.95
CA GLU A 46 9.29 -7.28 -5.46
C GLU A 46 8.81 -6.33 -4.36
N THR A 47 7.58 -5.83 -4.50
CA THR A 47 6.94 -4.95 -3.52
C THR A 47 6.70 -5.68 -2.21
N ILE A 48 6.14 -6.90 -2.23
CA ILE A 48 5.91 -7.73 -1.05
C ILE A 48 7.23 -8.04 -0.37
N ARG A 49 8.27 -8.40 -1.13
CA ARG A 49 9.60 -8.68 -0.59
C ARG A 49 10.19 -7.46 0.13
N ALA A 50 10.13 -6.29 -0.49
CA ALA A 50 10.60 -5.05 0.14
C ALA A 50 9.78 -4.70 1.40
N PHE A 51 8.46 -4.88 1.33
CA PHE A 51 7.56 -4.61 2.45
C PHE A 51 7.84 -5.53 3.65
N ARG A 52 8.10 -6.82 3.41
CA ARG A 52 8.49 -7.77 4.47
C ARG A 52 9.74 -7.31 5.19
N SER A 53 10.77 -6.89 4.46
CA SER A 53 12.01 -6.38 5.05
C SER A 53 11.78 -5.14 5.93
N VAL A 54 10.96 -4.18 5.45
CA VAL A 54 10.58 -3.01 6.25
C VAL A 54 9.80 -3.43 7.49
N ARG A 55 8.82 -4.33 7.34
CA ARG A 55 7.99 -4.78 8.45
C ARG A 55 8.81 -5.49 9.51
N GLU A 56 9.73 -6.37 9.14
CA GLU A 56 10.60 -7.11 10.06
C GLU A 56 11.49 -6.18 10.90
N SER A 57 12.00 -5.12 10.28
CA SER A 57 12.84 -4.11 10.93
C SER A 57 12.08 -2.97 11.63
N ALA A 58 10.75 -2.94 11.50
CA ALA A 58 9.91 -1.90 12.08
C ALA A 58 9.93 -1.92 13.62
N SER A 59 9.90 -0.72 14.22
CA SER A 59 9.74 -0.55 15.66
C SER A 59 8.34 -0.93 16.10
N ILE A 60 8.19 -1.32 17.37
CA ILE A 60 6.91 -1.70 17.96
C ILE A 60 6.57 -0.66 19.04
N ASP A 61 5.36 -0.10 18.98
CA ASP A 61 4.89 0.83 20.00
C ASP A 61 4.32 0.12 21.24
N LYS A 62 3.93 0.88 22.26
CA LYS A 62 3.37 0.36 23.52
C LYS A 62 2.07 -0.44 23.33
N GLU A 63 1.39 -0.27 22.19
CA GLU A 63 0.16 -0.98 21.84
C GLU A 63 0.44 -2.20 20.94
N GLY A 64 1.72 -2.54 20.70
CA GLY A 64 2.11 -3.68 19.87
C GLY A 64 2.02 -3.42 18.36
N ARG A 65 1.81 -2.17 17.93
CA ARG A 65 1.70 -1.83 16.50
C ARG A 65 3.08 -1.55 15.92
N ARG A 66 3.33 -2.08 14.72
CA ARG A 66 4.55 -1.81 13.96
C ARG A 66 4.52 -0.42 13.34
N TYR A 67 5.64 0.28 13.38
CA TYR A 67 5.79 1.60 12.78
C TYR A 67 7.21 1.87 12.29
N VAL A 68 7.32 2.84 11.40
CA VAL A 68 8.59 3.44 10.98
C VAL A 68 8.53 4.95 11.20
N GLU A 69 9.68 5.56 11.45
CA GLU A 69 9.81 7.01 11.51
C GLU A 69 10.31 7.53 10.17
N LYS A 70 9.61 8.53 9.63
CA LYS A 70 9.98 9.18 8.37
C LYS A 70 9.64 10.66 8.46
N ASP A 71 10.62 11.51 8.19
CA ASP A 71 10.47 12.98 8.22
C ASP A 71 9.85 13.48 9.54
N GLY A 72 10.26 12.93 10.68
CA GLY A 72 9.73 13.25 12.02
C GLY A 72 8.32 12.71 12.31
N ASN A 73 7.71 11.97 11.37
CA ASN A 73 6.38 11.41 11.52
C ASN A 73 6.43 9.89 11.75
N LYS A 74 5.54 9.42 12.63
CA LYS A 74 5.30 7.99 12.84
C LYS A 74 4.32 7.47 11.79
N ILE A 75 4.79 6.55 10.94
CA ILE A 75 3.97 5.88 9.92
C ILE A 75 3.74 4.44 10.36
N LEU A 76 2.48 4.05 10.53
CA LEU A 76 2.12 2.68 10.90
C LEU A 76 2.37 1.73 9.74
N VAL A 77 2.99 0.58 10.03
CA VAL A 77 3.23 -0.48 9.05
C VAL A 77 2.04 -1.45 9.10
N PRO A 78 1.28 -1.62 8.00
CA PRO A 78 0.13 -2.51 7.99
C PRO A 78 0.53 -4.00 8.05
N GLY A 79 -0.49 -4.86 8.10
CA GLY A 79 -0.32 -6.30 7.90
C GLY A 79 0.18 -6.61 6.48
N ILE A 80 0.78 -7.79 6.32
CA ILE A 80 1.08 -8.34 4.98
C ILE A 80 -0.27 -8.72 4.33
N PRO A 81 -0.48 -8.46 3.02
CA PRO A 81 -1.65 -8.95 2.30
C PRO A 81 -1.81 -10.47 2.47
N ARG A 82 -3.05 -10.97 2.48
CA ARG A 82 -3.31 -12.41 2.63
C ARG A 82 -2.97 -13.15 1.33
N ASP A 83 -2.60 -14.42 1.43
CA ASP A 83 -2.22 -15.22 0.25
C ASP A 83 -3.39 -15.32 -0.75
N GLU A 84 -4.60 -15.64 -0.27
CA GLU A 84 -5.84 -15.69 -1.09
C GLU A 84 -6.14 -14.36 -1.80
N GLU A 85 -5.84 -13.23 -1.14
CA GLU A 85 -6.03 -11.89 -1.71
C GLU A 85 -5.03 -11.61 -2.84
N VAL A 86 -3.77 -12.05 -2.66
CA VAL A 86 -2.73 -11.92 -3.69
C VAL A 86 -3.03 -12.79 -4.90
N GLU A 87 -3.41 -14.05 -4.67
CA GLU A 87 -3.79 -14.99 -5.74
C GLU A 87 -4.95 -14.43 -6.56
N LYS A 88 -6.03 -14.03 -5.90
CA LYS A 88 -7.20 -13.46 -6.56
C LYS A 88 -6.86 -12.19 -7.35
N PHE A 89 -6.05 -11.30 -6.78
CA PHE A 89 -5.63 -10.08 -7.47
C PHE A 89 -4.90 -10.41 -8.78
N LEU A 90 -3.99 -11.40 -8.77
CA LEU A 90 -3.25 -11.80 -9.96
C LEU A 90 -4.15 -12.47 -11.01
N GLU A 91 -5.13 -13.27 -10.60
CA GLU A 91 -6.13 -13.85 -11.50
C GLU A 91 -6.99 -12.77 -12.19
N ASP A 92 -7.46 -11.80 -11.41
CA ASP A 92 -8.24 -10.67 -11.90
C ASP A 92 -7.42 -9.78 -12.83
N VAL A 93 -6.14 -9.55 -12.54
CA VAL A 93 -5.24 -8.79 -13.42
C VAL A 93 -4.97 -9.54 -14.72
N ARG A 94 -4.82 -10.87 -14.70
CA ARG A 94 -4.69 -11.69 -15.92
C ARG A 94 -5.93 -11.57 -16.81
N SER A 95 -7.11 -11.47 -16.19
CA SER A 95 -8.39 -11.30 -16.89
C SER A 95 -8.60 -9.87 -17.38
N ASN A 96 -8.20 -8.87 -16.57
CA ASN A 96 -8.34 -7.45 -16.86
C ASN A 96 -7.24 -6.64 -16.15
N ILE A 97 -6.24 -6.21 -16.92
CA ILE A 97 -5.11 -5.43 -16.39
C ILE A 97 -5.52 -4.08 -15.76
N GLY A 98 -6.71 -3.56 -16.10
CA GLY A 98 -7.25 -2.35 -15.49
C GLY A 98 -7.42 -2.44 -13.96
N VAL A 99 -7.52 -3.66 -13.42
CA VAL A 99 -7.58 -3.91 -11.96
C VAL A 99 -6.31 -3.39 -11.27
N ALA A 100 -5.13 -3.56 -11.88
CA ALA A 100 -3.88 -3.05 -11.33
C ALA A 100 -3.87 -1.51 -11.25
N LYS A 101 -4.39 -0.84 -12.29
CA LYS A 101 -4.54 0.63 -12.31
C LYS A 101 -5.49 1.11 -11.22
N LEU A 102 -6.61 0.42 -11.02
CA LEU A 102 -7.58 0.75 -9.98
C LEU A 102 -6.95 0.64 -8.58
N VAL A 103 -6.28 -0.48 -8.28
CA VAL A 103 -5.60 -0.70 -6.99
C VAL A 103 -4.53 0.36 -6.73
N ALA A 104 -3.70 0.68 -7.73
CA ALA A 104 -2.72 1.75 -7.63
C ALA A 104 -3.38 3.13 -7.37
N THR A 105 -4.48 3.41 -8.06
CA THR A 105 -5.24 4.66 -7.88
C THR A 105 -5.82 4.75 -6.47
N LEU A 106 -6.36 3.66 -5.92
CA LEU A 106 -6.89 3.62 -4.55
C LEU A 106 -5.79 3.77 -3.47
N ALA A 107 -4.58 3.30 -3.75
CA ALA A 107 -3.43 3.54 -2.88
C ALA A 107 -3.07 5.03 -2.85
N LEU A 108 -3.09 5.71 -4.00
CA LEU A 108 -2.80 7.14 -4.16
C LEU A 108 -3.91 8.05 -3.64
N ALA A 109 -5.17 7.68 -3.82
CA ALA A 109 -6.34 8.48 -3.48
C ALA A 109 -6.60 8.61 -1.97
N TYR A 110 -5.67 8.15 -1.12
CA TYR A 110 -5.80 8.35 0.31
C TYR A 110 -5.76 9.85 0.63
N PRO A 111 -6.79 10.41 1.28
CA PRO A 111 -6.74 11.79 1.70
C PRO A 111 -5.55 11.93 2.65
N SER A 112 -4.58 12.75 2.28
CA SER A 112 -3.60 13.29 3.22
C SER A 112 -4.41 13.95 4.33
N LYS A 113 -4.53 13.29 5.47
CA LYS A 113 -5.27 13.84 6.60
C LYS A 113 -4.61 15.20 6.89
N ARG A 114 -5.42 16.26 6.81
CA ARG A 114 -5.03 17.65 6.99
C ARG A 114 -4.07 17.77 8.17
N GLU A 115 -2.96 18.45 7.90
CA GLU A 115 -2.19 19.17 8.89
C GLU A 115 -3.17 19.80 9.89
N ASN A 116 -3.24 19.27 11.11
CA ASN A 116 -3.65 20.10 12.24
C ASN A 116 -2.47 21.03 12.49
N SER A 117 -2.30 22.01 11.61
CA SER A 117 -1.56 23.22 11.92
C SER A 117 -2.36 23.91 13.01
N GLY A 118 -2.00 23.66 14.26
CA GLY A 118 -2.44 24.45 15.39
C GLY A 118 -1.90 25.87 15.21
N GLY A 119 -2.62 26.67 14.43
CA GLY A 119 -2.69 28.10 14.64
C GLY A 119 -3.74 28.32 15.71
N GLU A 120 -3.29 28.41 16.96
CA GLU A 120 -4.01 29.17 17.97
C GLU A 120 -3.23 30.47 18.16
N GLU A 121 -4.03 31.54 18.15
CA GLU A 121 -3.69 32.96 18.19
C GLU A 121 -2.83 33.36 19.40
#